data_AF-B8D373-F1
#
_entry.id   AF-B8D373-F1
#
_cell.length_a   1.000
_cell.length_b   1.000
_cell.length_c   1.000
_cell.angle_alpha   90.00
_cell.angle_beta   90.00
_cell.angle_gamma   90.00
#
_symmetry.space_group_name_H-M   'P 1'
#
loop_
_entity.id
_entity.type
_entity.pdbx_description
1 polymer ?
#
loop_
_entity_poly.entity_id
_entity_poly.type
_entity_poly.pdbx_seq_one_letter_code
_entity_poly.pdbx_strand_id
1 'polypeptide(L)'
;MEAKTPEEKMKALEDFLSSVPKHKGTEKLRLWATRRLAELREEIEEKKKRKTGRGVSFFIEKEGDVQVVVVGPPNTGKSMLVNRLTGARTIIADYPYSTTYPVPGMLKYRDIYIQLIDTPPLSRDSVFTNRVIGLARNADGLLIILDATMDPGAEFNEVKEILREYGIILSKPAGRVVIEVSRSGKHGLRFTLMGRLLNATLDDVRKLLEEYRIYNAHVKIYGEVTLDDVEQALFENTAYKPAIVYINKADLVKDIDTVIKAFTSSYNLPILYGSAMTGLGLDKIGEVLFDQLELIRVYTKSPNTPPSEKPLVLRKGATIRDVAESIHRDFVKNFLYAKIWGKSVKYPGEKVGLEHIVEDGDIVEIHIRG
;
A
#
# COMPACT_ATOMS: atom_id res chain seq x y z
N MET A 1 -19.99 22.90 -5.31
CA MET A 1 -18.92 23.12 -4.31
C MET A 1 -18.29 21.77 -4.02
N GLU A 2 -17.03 21.61 -4.38
CA GLU A 2 -16.21 20.49 -3.87
C GLU A 2 -15.98 20.74 -2.38
N ALA A 3 -16.31 19.77 -1.53
CA ALA A 3 -16.05 19.86 -0.10
C ALA A 3 -14.55 19.86 0.13
N LYS A 4 -14.00 20.96 0.65
CA LYS A 4 -12.55 21.14 0.80
C LYS A 4 -12.06 20.72 2.18
N THR A 5 -12.90 20.79 3.21
CA THR A 5 -12.53 20.42 4.58
C THR A 5 -13.07 19.03 4.98
N PRO A 6 -12.39 18.29 5.89
CA PRO A 6 -12.92 17.04 6.44
C PRO A 6 -14.32 17.16 7.02
N GLU A 7 -14.64 18.30 7.65
CA GLU A 7 -15.95 18.62 8.22
C GLU A 7 -17.03 18.80 7.15
N GLU A 8 -16.73 19.51 6.05
CA GLU A 8 -17.63 19.63 4.90
C GLU A 8 -17.88 18.28 4.23
N LYS A 9 -16.83 17.45 4.11
CA LYS A 9 -16.93 16.08 3.56
C LYS A 9 -17.79 15.19 4.44
N MET A 10 -17.65 15.28 5.76
CA MET A 10 -18.46 14.52 6.72
C MET A 10 -19.93 14.90 6.58
N LYS A 11 -20.26 16.19 6.57
CA LYS A 11 -21.64 16.66 6.39
C LYS A 11 -22.24 16.19 5.06
N ALA A 12 -21.48 16.29 3.97
CA ALA A 12 -21.92 15.81 2.65
C ALA A 12 -22.20 14.30 2.65
N LEU A 13 -21.42 13.50 3.39
CA LEU A 13 -21.64 12.06 3.55
C LEU A 13 -22.86 11.72 4.42
N GLU A 14 -23.14 12.50 5.47
CA GLU A 14 -24.37 12.36 6.27
C GLU A 14 -25.62 12.65 5.44
N ASP A 15 -25.59 13.76 4.70
CA ASP A 15 -26.67 14.14 3.78
C ASP A 15 -26.85 13.06 2.70
N PHE A 16 -25.75 12.55 2.14
CA PHE A 16 -25.76 11.46 1.18
C PHE A 16 -26.41 10.19 1.75
N LEU A 17 -25.94 9.69 2.91
CA LEU A 17 -26.47 8.49 3.57
C LEU A 17 -27.98 8.60 3.88
N SER A 18 -28.47 9.82 4.18
CA SER A 18 -29.89 10.07 4.42
C SER A 18 -30.75 9.90 3.16
N SER A 19 -30.17 10.14 1.99
CA SER A 19 -30.85 10.12 0.68
C SER A 19 -30.77 8.78 -0.06
N VAL A 20 -29.85 7.89 0.34
CA VAL A 20 -29.63 6.58 -0.30
C VAL A 20 -30.69 5.55 0.18
N PRO A 21 -31.37 4.83 -0.73
CA PRO A 21 -32.34 3.79 -0.38
C PRO A 21 -31.74 2.66 0.44
N LYS A 22 -32.55 2.01 1.27
CA LYS A 22 -32.15 0.85 2.06
C LYS A 22 -32.59 -0.46 1.38
N HIS A 23 -31.89 -0.90 0.35
CA HIS A 23 -32.12 -2.19 -0.32
C HIS A 23 -30.81 -2.89 -0.70
N LYS A 24 -30.88 -4.16 -1.10
CA LYS A 24 -29.70 -5.02 -1.36
C LYS A 24 -28.68 -4.40 -2.34
N GLY A 25 -29.16 -3.73 -3.39
CA GLY A 25 -28.30 -3.07 -4.38
C GLY A 25 -27.47 -1.87 -3.89
N THR A 26 -27.78 -1.27 -2.73
CA THR A 26 -27.05 -0.10 -2.20
C THR A 26 -26.25 -0.42 -0.93
N GLU A 27 -26.17 -1.69 -0.52
CA GLU A 27 -25.49 -2.09 0.71
C GLU A 27 -24.01 -1.72 0.71
N LYS A 28 -23.28 -2.03 -0.37
CA LYS A 28 -21.86 -1.66 -0.52
C LYS A 28 -21.63 -0.15 -0.43
N LEU A 29 -22.49 0.63 -1.10
CA LEU A 29 -22.43 2.10 -1.09
C LEU A 29 -22.67 2.68 0.31
N ARG A 30 -23.64 2.13 1.04
CA ARG A 30 -23.94 2.54 2.42
C ARG A 30 -22.84 2.11 3.38
N LEU A 31 -22.28 0.92 3.22
CA LEU A 31 -21.11 0.43 3.97
C LEU A 31 -19.91 1.36 3.76
N TRP A 32 -19.59 1.67 2.51
CA TRP A 32 -18.54 2.63 2.16
C TRP A 32 -18.78 3.99 2.81
N ALA A 33 -19.97 4.58 2.64
CA ALA A 33 -20.26 5.91 3.16
C ALA A 33 -20.25 5.95 4.70
N THR A 34 -20.74 4.91 5.36
CA THR A 34 -20.71 4.79 6.83
C THR A 34 -19.29 4.63 7.35
N ARG A 35 -18.44 3.84 6.67
CA ARG A 35 -17.02 3.69 7.00
C ARG A 35 -16.27 5.00 6.79
N ARG A 36 -16.49 5.66 5.66
CA ARG A 36 -15.86 6.94 5.34
C ARG A 36 -16.24 8.03 6.34
N LEU A 37 -17.49 8.02 6.82
CA LEU A 37 -17.94 8.87 7.91
C LEU A 37 -17.17 8.60 9.20
N ALA A 38 -16.95 7.32 9.55
CA ALA A 38 -16.19 6.93 10.74
C ALA A 38 -14.72 7.39 10.66
N GLU A 39 -14.06 7.19 9.50
CA GLU A 39 -12.70 7.68 9.23
C GLU A 39 -12.58 9.20 9.39
N LEU A 40 -13.52 9.96 8.78
CA LEU A 40 -13.52 11.43 8.87
C LEU A 40 -13.74 11.91 10.31
N ARG A 41 -14.62 11.24 11.07
CA ARG A 41 -14.84 11.54 12.49
C ARG A 41 -13.56 11.33 13.29
N GLU A 42 -12.88 10.22 13.08
CA GLU A 42 -11.61 9.93 13.75
C GLU A 42 -10.51 10.92 13.36
N GLU A 43 -10.38 11.28 12.08
CA GLU A 43 -9.42 12.29 11.60
C GLU A 43 -9.67 13.67 12.24
N ILE A 44 -10.94 14.09 12.33
CA ILE A 44 -11.34 15.35 12.99
C ILE A 44 -11.00 15.29 14.49
N GLU A 45 -11.24 14.16 15.15
CA GLU A 45 -10.93 13.98 16.57
C GLU A 45 -9.42 13.97 16.83
N GLU A 46 -8.62 13.31 15.99
CA GLU A 46 -7.17 13.33 16.06
C GLU A 46 -6.60 14.73 15.84
N LYS A 47 -7.10 15.49 14.86
CA LYS A 47 -6.70 16.89 14.64
C LYS A 47 -7.03 17.76 15.85
N LYS A 48 -8.16 17.52 16.53
CA LYS A 48 -8.52 18.21 17.78
C LYS A 48 -7.57 17.82 18.92
N LYS A 49 -7.23 16.54 19.08
CA LYS A 49 -6.27 16.04 20.08
C LYS A 49 -4.84 16.57 19.86
N ARG A 50 -4.40 16.69 18.61
CA ARG A 50 -3.11 17.31 18.24
C ARG A 50 -3.05 18.78 18.65
N LYS A 51 -4.14 19.54 18.49
CA LYS A 51 -4.22 20.94 18.94
C LYS A 51 -4.19 21.12 20.46
N THR A 52 -4.56 20.09 21.23
CA THR A 52 -4.61 20.14 22.70
C THR A 52 -3.43 19.47 23.40
N GLY A 53 -2.46 18.93 22.64
CA GLY A 53 -1.21 18.36 23.17
C GLY A 53 -1.38 17.11 24.04
N ARG A 54 -2.57 16.51 24.10
CA ARG A 54 -2.86 15.30 24.90
C ARG A 54 -3.38 14.18 24.00
N GLY A 55 -2.48 13.29 23.59
CA GLY A 55 -2.84 12.00 23.00
C GLY A 55 -1.67 11.32 22.31
N VAL A 56 -1.46 10.02 22.61
CA VAL A 56 -0.59 9.14 21.82
C VAL A 56 -1.23 9.01 20.43
N SER A 57 -0.57 9.49 19.38
CA SER A 57 -1.09 9.41 18.02
C SER A 57 -1.00 7.97 17.50
N PHE A 58 -2.09 7.47 16.89
CA PHE A 58 -2.05 6.19 16.17
C PHE A 58 -1.35 6.32 14.81
N PHE A 59 -1.04 7.55 14.41
CA PHE A 59 -0.17 7.88 13.28
C PHE A 59 1.30 7.62 13.63
N ILE A 60 1.93 6.73 12.87
CA ILE A 60 3.37 6.45 12.96
C ILE A 60 4.06 7.15 11.79
N GLU A 61 4.98 8.06 12.10
CA GLU A 61 5.81 8.70 11.09
C GLU A 61 6.69 7.66 10.40
N LYS A 62 6.85 7.81 9.08
CA LYS A 62 7.72 6.95 8.31
C LYS A 62 9.16 7.21 8.74
N GLU A 63 9.80 6.18 9.27
CA GLU A 63 11.21 6.18 9.61
C GLU A 63 11.94 5.13 8.76
N GLY A 64 13.25 5.28 8.59
CA GLY A 64 14.01 4.43 7.68
C GLY A 64 13.74 4.77 6.22
N ASP A 65 13.93 3.79 5.34
CA ASP A 65 13.87 3.99 3.89
C ASP A 65 12.50 3.63 3.31
N VAL A 66 11.81 2.66 3.91
CA VAL A 66 10.46 2.21 3.52
C VAL A 66 9.66 1.73 4.73
N GLN A 67 8.34 1.94 4.72
CA GLN A 67 7.44 1.47 5.77
C GLN A 67 6.53 0.33 5.27
N VAL A 68 6.50 -0.79 5.98
CA VAL A 68 5.69 -1.97 5.65
C VAL A 68 4.80 -2.30 6.84
N VAL A 69 3.49 -2.41 6.59
CA VAL A 69 2.53 -2.74 7.66
C VAL A 69 2.26 -4.23 7.68
N VAL A 70 2.37 -4.83 8.86
CA VAL A 70 2.19 -6.27 9.08
C VAL A 70 0.73 -6.53 9.44
N VAL A 71 -0.03 -7.19 8.57
CA VAL A 71 -1.46 -7.45 8.74
C VAL A 71 -1.76 -8.94 8.78
N GLY A 72 -2.88 -9.32 9.39
CA GLY A 72 -3.34 -10.71 9.40
C GLY A 72 -4.29 -11.03 10.56
N PRO A 73 -4.92 -12.22 10.53
CA PRO A 73 -5.85 -12.69 11.57
C PRO A 73 -5.21 -12.71 12.97
N PRO A 74 -6.02 -12.84 14.04
CA PRO A 74 -5.48 -13.04 15.39
C PRO A 74 -4.62 -14.31 15.48
N ASN A 75 -3.64 -14.32 16.39
CA ASN A 75 -2.81 -15.49 16.72
C ASN A 75 -1.94 -16.08 15.58
N THR A 76 -1.79 -15.40 14.44
CA THR A 76 -0.89 -15.82 13.35
C THR A 76 0.59 -15.54 13.63
N GLY A 77 0.93 -14.85 14.72
CA GLY A 77 2.31 -14.60 15.16
C GLY A 77 2.97 -13.34 14.61
N LYS A 78 2.18 -12.33 14.19
CA LYS A 78 2.67 -11.02 13.70
C LYS A 78 3.73 -10.38 14.60
N SER A 79 3.42 -10.15 15.87
CA SER A 79 4.34 -9.51 16.82
C SER A 79 5.64 -10.30 17.01
N MET A 80 5.54 -11.63 17.12
CA MET A 80 6.72 -12.50 17.22
C MET A 80 7.62 -12.40 15.99
N LEU A 81 7.02 -12.36 14.80
CA LEU A 81 7.75 -12.18 13.55
C LEU A 81 8.49 -10.84 13.52
N VAL A 82 7.79 -9.74 13.82
CA VAL A 82 8.38 -8.39 13.83
C VAL A 82 9.52 -8.31 14.84
N ASN A 83 9.34 -8.84 16.05
CA ASN A 83 10.39 -8.87 17.06
C ASN A 83 11.64 -9.61 16.60
N ARG A 84 11.46 -10.78 16.00
CA ARG A 84 12.58 -11.60 15.57
C ARG A 84 13.32 -10.97 14.39
N LEU A 85 12.61 -10.37 13.44
CA LEU A 85 13.21 -9.71 12.27
C LEU A 85 13.98 -8.44 12.64
N THR A 86 13.50 -7.71 13.65
CA THR A 86 14.03 -6.37 13.98
C THR A 86 15.04 -6.41 15.13
N GLY A 87 15.17 -7.57 15.80
CA GLY A 87 15.95 -7.69 17.03
C GLY A 87 15.40 -6.86 18.19
N ALA A 88 14.23 -6.21 18.00
CA ALA A 88 13.57 -5.46 19.05
C ALA A 88 13.07 -6.46 20.10
N ARG A 89 13.56 -6.30 21.33
CA ARG A 89 12.83 -6.81 22.48
C ARG A 89 11.58 -5.94 22.58
N THR A 90 10.45 -6.32 21.98
CA THR A 90 9.20 -5.80 22.55
C THR A 90 9.25 -6.16 24.01
N ILE A 91 9.06 -5.17 24.86
CA ILE A 91 8.51 -5.42 26.18
C ILE A 91 7.20 -6.13 25.87
N ILE A 92 7.21 -7.46 26.00
CA ILE A 92 5.98 -8.24 26.07
C ILE A 92 5.35 -7.67 27.33
N ALA A 93 4.46 -6.70 27.17
CA ALA A 93 3.58 -6.33 28.26
C ALA A 93 2.80 -7.61 28.53
N ASP A 94 2.98 -8.18 29.73
CA ASP A 94 2.32 -9.38 30.24
C ASP A 94 0.79 -9.22 30.28
N TYR A 95 0.18 -9.14 29.11
CA TYR A 95 -1.25 -9.26 28.92
C TYR A 95 -1.45 -10.27 27.78
N PRO A 96 -2.18 -11.38 28.03
CA PRO A 96 -2.72 -12.14 26.92
C PRO A 96 -3.57 -11.16 26.11
N TYR A 97 -3.48 -11.20 24.78
CA TYR A 97 -4.08 -10.24 23.82
C TYR A 97 -3.26 -8.94 23.56
N SER A 98 -2.02 -9.06 23.07
CA SER A 98 -1.23 -7.96 22.46
C SER A 98 -1.76 -7.64 21.03
N THR A 99 -1.82 -6.42 20.49
CA THR A 99 -1.28 -5.08 20.76
C THR A 99 -2.44 -4.06 20.68
N THR A 100 -2.62 -3.19 21.66
CA THR A 100 -3.66 -2.13 21.61
C THR A 100 -3.25 -0.94 20.71
N TYR A 101 -1.94 -0.84 20.43
CA TYR A 101 -1.32 0.20 19.61
C TYR A 101 -0.26 -0.42 18.69
N PRO A 102 -0.11 0.07 17.45
CA PRO A 102 0.89 -0.43 16.52
C PRO A 102 2.31 -0.12 17.01
N VAL A 103 3.23 -1.05 16.78
CA VAL A 103 4.62 -0.95 17.25
C VAL A 103 5.56 -0.99 16.05
N PRO A 104 6.38 0.06 15.82
CA PRO A 104 7.40 0.03 14.78
C PRO A 104 8.60 -0.82 15.22
N GLY A 105 9.18 -1.55 14.29
CA GLY A 105 10.46 -2.24 14.44
C GLY A 105 11.27 -2.14 13.15
N MET A 106 12.59 -2.03 13.28
CA MET A 106 13.47 -1.76 12.13
C MET A 106 14.16 -3.04 11.64
N LEU A 107 13.81 -3.49 10.44
CA LEU A 107 14.47 -4.61 9.76
C LEU A 107 15.62 -4.03 8.92
N LYS A 108 16.86 -4.42 9.24
CA LYS A 108 18.01 -4.14 8.40
C LYS A 108 18.10 -5.19 7.29
N TYR A 109 18.05 -4.76 6.03
CA TYR A 109 18.30 -5.62 4.88
C TYR A 109 19.38 -4.98 4.01
N ARG A 110 20.51 -5.66 3.84
CA ARG A 110 21.72 -5.08 3.23
C ARG A 110 22.11 -3.77 3.95
N ASP A 111 22.13 -2.67 3.21
CA ASP A 111 22.47 -1.31 3.62
C ASP A 111 21.25 -0.38 3.75
N ILE A 112 20.03 -0.95 3.75
CA ILE A 112 18.78 -0.21 3.92
C ILE A 112 18.02 -0.67 5.19
N TYR A 113 17.10 0.18 5.63
CA TYR A 113 16.27 -0.02 6.81
C TYR A 113 14.78 -0.02 6.42
N ILE A 114 14.12 -1.15 6.65
CA ILE A 114 12.69 -1.36 6.40
C ILE A 114 11.96 -1.27 7.76
N GLN A 115 11.11 -0.25 7.93
CA GLN A 115 10.29 -0.09 9.12
C GLN A 115 9.07 -1.02 9.03
N LEU A 116 9.05 -2.07 9.84
CA LEU A 116 7.92 -2.97 10.00
C LEU A 116 6.99 -2.43 11.08
N ILE A 117 5.71 -2.29 10.76
CA ILE A 117 4.69 -1.87 11.72
C ILE A 117 3.89 -3.09 12.16
N ASP A 118 4.10 -3.57 13.39
CA ASP A 118 3.26 -4.59 14.00
C ASP A 118 1.89 -3.98 14.33
N THR A 119 0.80 -4.59 13.87
CA THR A 119 -0.55 -4.07 14.09
C THR A 119 -1.43 -5.02 14.90
N PRO A 120 -2.49 -4.48 15.53
CA PRO A 120 -3.57 -5.30 16.04
C PRO A 120 -4.13 -6.26 14.97
N PRO A 121 -4.84 -7.34 15.37
CA PRO A 121 -5.49 -8.25 14.43
C PRO A 121 -6.42 -7.54 13.45
N LEU A 122 -6.33 -7.94 12.18
CA LEU A 122 -7.28 -7.52 11.16
C LEU A 122 -8.44 -8.51 11.12
N SER A 123 -9.64 -8.05 11.51
CA SER A 123 -10.87 -8.84 11.52
C SER A 123 -12.08 -7.89 11.40
N ARG A 124 -13.19 -8.36 10.82
CA ARG A 124 -14.40 -7.53 10.63
C ARG A 124 -14.96 -6.98 11.94
N ASP A 125 -14.83 -7.73 13.03
CA ASP A 125 -15.39 -7.38 14.34
C ASP A 125 -14.42 -6.59 15.22
N SER A 126 -13.20 -6.34 14.74
CA SER A 126 -12.18 -5.62 15.51
C SER A 126 -12.44 -4.11 15.48
N VAL A 127 -12.52 -3.51 16.67
CA VAL A 127 -12.59 -2.04 16.85
C VAL A 127 -11.35 -1.31 16.30
N PHE A 128 -10.25 -2.03 16.06
CA PHE A 128 -9.01 -1.46 15.56
C PHE A 128 -8.91 -1.46 14.03
N THR A 129 -9.85 -2.11 13.31
CA THR A 129 -9.75 -2.32 11.86
C THR A 129 -9.59 -1.02 11.08
N ASN A 130 -10.41 0.00 11.35
CA ASN A 130 -10.28 1.30 10.68
C ASN A 130 -8.88 1.90 10.81
N ARG A 131 -8.25 1.73 11.98
CA ARG A 131 -6.94 2.29 12.26
C ARG A 131 -5.81 1.51 11.57
N VAL A 132 -5.91 0.18 11.56
CA VAL A 132 -5.00 -0.69 10.81
C VAL A 132 -5.08 -0.39 9.31
N ILE A 133 -6.28 -0.16 8.79
CA ILE A 133 -6.51 0.24 7.39
C ILE A 133 -5.89 1.61 7.09
N GLY A 134 -6.00 2.57 8.01
CA GLY A 134 -5.32 3.86 7.89
C GLY A 134 -3.80 3.71 7.77
N LEU A 135 -3.18 2.85 8.56
CA LEU A 135 -1.75 2.54 8.45
C LEU A 135 -1.42 1.84 7.13
N ALA A 136 -2.16 0.79 6.78
CA ALA A 136 -1.97 0.02 5.56
C ALA A 136 -2.05 0.91 4.30
N ARG A 137 -2.93 1.91 4.31
CA ARG A 137 -3.07 2.90 3.22
C ARG A 137 -1.88 3.84 3.11
N ASN A 138 -1.23 4.20 4.22
CA ASN A 138 -0.10 5.13 4.22
C ASN A 138 1.26 4.43 4.01
N ALA A 139 1.33 3.13 4.30
CA ALA A 139 2.52 2.31 4.12
C ALA A 139 2.95 2.16 2.65
N ASP A 140 4.20 1.77 2.43
CA ASP A 140 4.76 1.50 1.11
C ASP A 140 4.40 0.11 0.58
N GLY A 141 4.08 -0.82 1.48
CA GLY A 141 3.53 -2.14 1.16
C GLY A 141 3.02 -2.88 2.41
N LEU A 142 2.56 -4.12 2.21
CA LEU A 142 1.96 -4.96 3.23
C LEU A 142 2.69 -6.30 3.37
N LEU A 143 2.83 -6.76 4.61
CA LEU A 143 3.26 -8.11 4.92
C LEU A 143 2.08 -8.85 5.57
N ILE A 144 1.47 -9.76 4.83
CA ILE A 144 0.27 -10.49 5.25
C ILE A 144 0.70 -11.79 5.92
N ILE A 145 0.39 -11.96 7.20
CA ILE A 145 0.78 -13.12 8.01
C ILE A 145 -0.41 -14.06 8.18
N LEU A 146 -0.22 -15.31 7.79
CA LEU A 146 -1.19 -16.41 7.88
C LEU A 146 -0.64 -17.53 8.77
N ASP A 147 -1.50 -18.44 9.22
CA ASP A 147 -1.15 -19.59 10.04
C ASP A 147 -1.18 -20.90 9.22
N ALA A 148 -0.03 -21.58 9.11
CA ALA A 148 0.09 -22.86 8.43
C ALA A 148 -0.75 -23.99 9.04
N THR A 149 -1.07 -23.90 10.33
CA THR A 149 -1.86 -24.92 11.05
C THR A 149 -3.36 -24.81 10.83
N MET A 150 -3.79 -23.72 10.18
CA MET A 150 -5.19 -23.45 9.83
C MET A 150 -5.40 -23.65 8.32
N ASP A 151 -6.38 -22.98 7.71
CA ASP A 151 -6.55 -22.90 6.25
C ASP A 151 -6.04 -21.53 5.76
N PRO A 152 -4.80 -21.45 5.22
CA PRO A 152 -4.25 -20.19 4.71
C PRO A 152 -5.07 -19.58 3.57
N GLY A 153 -5.76 -20.42 2.77
CA GLY A 153 -6.63 -19.95 1.68
C GLY A 153 -7.83 -19.17 2.23
N ALA A 154 -8.51 -19.74 3.22
CA ALA A 154 -9.62 -19.07 3.89
C ALA A 154 -9.17 -17.78 4.60
N GLU A 155 -8.09 -17.83 5.37
CA GLU A 155 -7.55 -16.66 6.08
C GLU A 155 -7.15 -15.53 5.11
N PHE A 156 -6.46 -15.88 4.01
CA PHE A 156 -6.07 -14.90 3.01
C PHE A 156 -7.27 -14.26 2.32
N ASN A 157 -8.29 -15.06 1.96
CA ASN A 157 -9.51 -14.52 1.37
C ASN A 157 -10.23 -13.56 2.32
N GLU A 158 -10.28 -13.87 3.61
CA GLU A 158 -10.86 -12.97 4.61
C GLU A 158 -10.09 -11.64 4.67
N VAL A 159 -8.77 -11.69 4.80
CA VAL A 159 -7.91 -10.49 4.81
C VAL A 159 -8.08 -9.68 3.52
N LYS A 160 -8.05 -10.36 2.37
CA LYS A 160 -8.21 -9.73 1.05
C LYS A 160 -9.55 -9.01 0.93
N GLU A 161 -10.65 -9.64 1.35
CA GLU A 161 -11.97 -9.03 1.30
C GLU A 161 -12.08 -7.85 2.26
N ILE A 162 -11.54 -7.94 3.48
CA ILE A 162 -11.49 -6.78 4.40
C ILE A 162 -10.75 -5.62 3.72
N LEU A 163 -9.52 -5.83 3.25
CA LEU A 163 -8.72 -4.79 2.60
C LEU A 163 -9.46 -4.16 1.41
N ARG A 164 -10.10 -4.99 0.58
CA ARG A 164 -10.86 -4.55 -0.59
C ARG A 164 -12.09 -3.74 -0.24
N GLU A 165 -12.84 -4.10 0.80
CA GLU A 165 -13.99 -3.32 1.25
C GLU A 165 -13.58 -1.92 1.77
N TYR A 166 -12.32 -1.76 2.18
CA TYR A 166 -11.74 -0.46 2.52
C TYR A 166 -10.98 0.17 1.34
N GLY A 167 -11.08 -0.36 0.12
CA GLY A 167 -10.44 0.20 -1.06
C GLY A 167 -8.91 0.04 -1.06
N ILE A 168 -8.38 -1.03 -0.46
CA ILE A 168 -6.97 -1.42 -0.62
C ILE A 168 -6.93 -2.65 -1.53
N ILE A 169 -6.22 -2.54 -2.66
CA ILE A 169 -6.04 -3.65 -3.60
C ILE A 169 -4.61 -4.15 -3.56
N LEU A 170 -4.46 -5.48 -3.64
CA LEU A 170 -3.18 -6.18 -3.49
C LEU A 170 -2.48 -6.48 -4.83
N SER A 171 -3.22 -6.41 -5.94
CA SER A 171 -2.71 -6.65 -7.30
C SER A 171 -2.59 -5.34 -8.06
N LYS A 172 -1.51 -5.20 -8.85
CA LYS A 172 -1.39 -4.08 -9.79
C LYS A 172 -2.60 -4.14 -10.73
N PRO A 173 -3.43 -3.10 -10.78
CA PRO A 173 -4.59 -3.14 -11.66
C PRO A 173 -4.08 -3.16 -13.12
N ALA A 174 -4.55 -4.14 -13.90
CA ALA A 174 -4.20 -4.31 -15.32
C ALA A 174 -4.80 -3.20 -16.22
N GLY A 175 -5.63 -2.36 -15.63
CA GLY A 175 -6.24 -1.21 -16.25
C GLY A 175 -6.69 -0.19 -15.21
N ARG A 176 -6.96 1.04 -15.64
CA ARG A 176 -7.43 2.12 -14.78
C ARG A 176 -8.83 2.53 -15.23
N VAL A 177 -9.73 2.68 -14.27
CA VAL A 177 -11.05 3.27 -14.52
C VAL A 177 -11.11 4.65 -13.87
N VAL A 178 -11.53 5.65 -14.63
CA VAL A 178 -11.76 7.02 -14.15
C VAL A 178 -13.21 7.36 -14.41
N ILE A 179 -13.95 7.69 -13.35
CA ILE A 179 -15.37 8.03 -13.42
C ILE A 179 -15.54 9.50 -13.06
N GLU A 180 -15.84 10.32 -14.06
CA GLU A 180 -16.08 11.75 -13.90
C GLU A 180 -17.60 12.01 -13.87
N VAL A 181 -18.18 12.03 -12.67
CA VAL A 181 -19.62 12.27 -12.49
C VAL A 181 -19.95 13.73 -12.80
N SER A 182 -20.89 13.94 -13.71
CA SER A 182 -21.30 15.27 -14.15
C SER A 182 -22.64 15.64 -13.52
N ARG A 183 -22.69 16.77 -12.81
CA ARG A 183 -23.92 17.27 -12.15
C ARG A 183 -24.92 17.95 -13.10
N SER A 184 -24.48 18.25 -14.32
CA SER A 184 -25.27 18.94 -15.35
C SER A 184 -25.97 17.91 -16.24
N GLY A 185 -27.24 17.62 -15.96
CA GLY A 185 -28.03 16.50 -16.51
C GLY A 185 -28.41 16.57 -17.99
N LYS A 186 -27.43 16.70 -18.91
CA LYS A 186 -27.71 16.74 -20.36
C LYS A 186 -27.00 15.69 -21.22
N HIS A 187 -26.09 14.87 -20.67
CA HIS A 187 -25.19 14.06 -21.51
C HIS A 187 -25.17 12.55 -21.22
N GLY A 188 -25.96 12.06 -20.25
CA GLY A 188 -26.07 10.62 -19.95
C GLY A 188 -24.72 9.98 -19.56
N LEU A 189 -24.63 8.66 -19.67
CA LEU A 189 -23.39 7.90 -19.48
C LEU A 189 -22.58 7.86 -20.78
N ARG A 190 -21.36 8.42 -20.73
CA ARG A 190 -20.40 8.38 -21.84
C ARG A 190 -19.24 7.46 -21.49
N PHE A 191 -18.77 6.70 -22.47
CA PHE A 191 -17.68 5.75 -22.31
C PHE A 191 -16.52 6.10 -23.25
N THR A 192 -15.30 6.10 -22.74
CA THR A 192 -14.06 6.11 -23.52
C THR A 192 -13.28 4.87 -23.17
N LEU A 193 -13.12 3.97 -24.14
CA LEU A 193 -12.35 2.74 -23.99
C LEU A 193 -11.00 2.90 -24.69
N MET A 194 -9.93 2.81 -23.91
CA MET A 194 -8.55 2.66 -24.34
C MET A 194 -8.02 1.33 -23.81
N GLY A 195 -8.70 0.24 -24.19
CA GLY A 195 -8.49 -1.09 -23.62
C GLY A 195 -9.69 -2.00 -23.83
N ARG A 196 -9.89 -3.00 -22.95
CA ARG A 196 -11.01 -3.95 -23.03
C ARG A 196 -11.61 -4.28 -21.66
N LEU A 197 -12.91 -4.55 -21.67
CA LEU A 197 -13.63 -5.13 -20.54
C LEU A 197 -13.51 -6.66 -20.57
N LEU A 198 -13.06 -7.26 -19.48
CA LEU A 198 -12.96 -8.70 -19.32
C LEU A 198 -14.27 -9.24 -18.75
N ASN A 199 -14.86 -10.24 -19.43
CA ASN A 199 -16.10 -10.92 -19.01
C ASN A 199 -17.28 -9.99 -18.72
N ALA A 200 -17.30 -8.79 -19.30
CA ALA A 200 -18.33 -7.78 -19.08
C ALA A 200 -18.53 -6.93 -20.33
N THR A 201 -19.72 -6.35 -20.47
CA THR A 201 -20.08 -5.44 -21.55
C THR A 201 -20.25 -4.00 -21.03
N LEU A 202 -20.27 -3.03 -21.93
CA LEU A 202 -20.60 -1.65 -21.57
C LEU A 202 -22.03 -1.49 -21.02
N ASP A 203 -22.93 -2.43 -21.36
CA ASP A 203 -24.27 -2.45 -20.80
C ASP A 203 -24.28 -2.90 -19.34
N ASP A 204 -23.43 -3.88 -18.99
CA ASP A 204 -23.25 -4.30 -17.59
C ASP A 204 -22.67 -3.16 -16.75
N VAL A 205 -21.71 -2.40 -17.31
CA VAL A 205 -21.20 -1.19 -16.65
C VAL A 205 -22.29 -0.13 -16.49
N ARG A 206 -23.14 0.07 -17.50
CA ARG A 206 -24.27 1.00 -17.41
C ARG A 206 -25.23 0.61 -16.29
N LYS A 207 -25.65 -0.66 -16.25
CA LYS A 207 -26.53 -1.21 -15.21
C LYS A 207 -25.93 -1.04 -13.82
N LEU A 208 -24.64 -1.37 -13.67
CA LEU A 208 -23.91 -1.13 -12.43
C LEU A 208 -24.00 0.35 -12.01
N LEU A 209 -23.66 1.29 -12.88
CA LEU A 209 -23.72 2.72 -12.54
C LEU A 209 -25.14 3.20 -12.20
N GLU A 210 -26.16 2.67 -12.89
CA GLU A 210 -27.57 2.94 -12.60
C GLU A 210 -28.01 2.40 -11.23
N GLU A 211 -27.52 1.23 -10.80
CA GLU A 211 -27.73 0.71 -9.44
C GLU A 211 -27.18 1.67 -8.37
N TYR A 212 -26.06 2.33 -8.67
CA TYR A 212 -25.47 3.38 -7.85
C TYR A 212 -26.10 4.77 -8.05
N ARG A 213 -27.20 4.87 -8.82
CA ARG A 213 -27.92 6.11 -9.17
C ARG A 213 -27.07 7.15 -9.93
N ILE A 214 -26.07 6.67 -10.66
CA ILE A 214 -25.18 7.49 -11.48
C ILE A 214 -25.68 7.44 -12.92
N TYR A 215 -26.49 8.42 -13.29
CA TYR A 215 -27.06 8.52 -14.64
C TYR A 215 -26.25 9.42 -15.58
N ASN A 216 -25.33 10.23 -15.04
CA ASN A 216 -24.55 11.21 -15.78
C ASN A 216 -23.08 11.14 -15.37
N ALA A 217 -22.26 10.47 -16.18
CA ALA A 217 -20.82 10.35 -15.93
C ALA A 217 -20.05 10.11 -17.24
N HIS A 218 -18.79 10.53 -17.25
CA HIS A 218 -17.82 10.10 -18.26
C HIS A 218 -16.92 9.03 -17.66
N VAL A 219 -17.06 7.80 -18.14
CA VAL A 219 -16.29 6.63 -17.71
C VAL A 219 -15.16 6.43 -18.71
N LYS A 220 -13.92 6.58 -18.26
CA LYS A 220 -12.71 6.32 -19.06
C LYS A 220 -12.08 5.04 -18.56
N ILE A 221 -11.94 4.07 -19.45
CA ILE A 221 -11.35 2.76 -19.18
C ILE A 221 -10.04 2.68 -19.94
N TYR A 222 -8.95 2.41 -19.24
CA TYR A 222 -7.62 2.20 -19.80
C TYR A 222 -7.17 0.78 -19.50
N GLY A 223 -6.61 0.04 -20.45
CA GLY A 223 -6.09 -1.31 -20.23
C GLY A 223 -7.18 -2.39 -20.07
N GLU A 224 -6.85 -3.48 -19.39
CA GLU A 224 -7.78 -4.58 -19.14
C GLU A 224 -8.48 -4.40 -17.79
N VAL A 225 -9.80 -4.28 -17.80
CA VAL A 225 -10.59 -4.04 -16.59
C VAL A 225 -11.76 -5.01 -16.52
N THR A 226 -12.10 -5.43 -15.31
CA THR A 226 -13.31 -6.20 -15.01
C THR A 226 -14.45 -5.27 -14.59
N LEU A 227 -15.67 -5.79 -14.49
CA LEU A 227 -16.80 -5.03 -13.92
C LEU A 227 -16.51 -4.57 -12.48
N ASP A 228 -15.73 -5.36 -11.76
CA ASP A 228 -15.34 -5.06 -10.38
C ASP A 228 -14.38 -3.86 -10.29
N ASP A 229 -13.42 -3.74 -11.21
CA ASP A 229 -12.52 -2.57 -11.26
C ASP A 229 -13.31 -1.28 -11.50
N VAL A 230 -14.43 -1.36 -12.24
CA VAL A 230 -15.33 -0.24 -12.47
C VAL A 230 -16.13 0.10 -11.21
N GLU A 231 -16.66 -0.91 -10.51
CA GLU A 231 -17.32 -0.71 -9.20
C GLU A 231 -16.35 -0.08 -8.20
N GLN A 232 -15.10 -0.54 -8.17
CA GLN A 232 -14.07 0.01 -7.28
C GLN A 232 -13.71 1.47 -7.58
N ALA A 233 -13.74 1.87 -8.85
CA ALA A 233 -13.45 3.25 -9.25
C ALA A 233 -14.54 4.26 -8.85
N LEU A 234 -15.72 3.79 -8.42
CA LEU A 234 -16.73 4.64 -7.78
C LEU A 234 -16.28 5.11 -6.39
N PHE A 235 -15.41 4.36 -5.74
CA PHE A 235 -14.87 4.71 -4.43
C PHE A 235 -13.60 5.52 -4.66
N GLU A 236 -13.67 6.83 -4.39
CA GLU A 236 -12.61 7.85 -4.64
C GLU A 236 -11.22 7.54 -4.01
N ASN A 237 -11.09 6.46 -3.23
CA ASN A 237 -9.94 6.19 -2.38
C ASN A 237 -9.39 4.77 -2.56
N THR A 238 -9.41 4.21 -3.78
CA THR A 238 -8.75 2.92 -4.02
C THR A 238 -7.23 3.10 -4.06
N ALA A 239 -6.51 2.37 -3.21
CA ALA A 239 -5.05 2.41 -3.12
C ALA A 239 -4.47 1.03 -3.42
N TYR A 240 -3.60 0.95 -4.42
CA TYR A 240 -2.78 -0.23 -4.65
C TYR A 240 -1.67 -0.31 -3.61
N LYS A 241 -1.51 -1.49 -3.00
CA LYS A 241 -0.40 -1.79 -2.08
C LYS A 241 0.28 -3.09 -2.50
N PRO A 242 1.56 -3.04 -2.89
CA PRO A 242 2.36 -4.25 -3.04
C PRO A 242 2.33 -5.05 -1.74
N ALA A 243 2.08 -6.35 -1.85
CA ALA A 243 1.97 -7.23 -0.69
C ALA A 243 2.75 -8.53 -0.87
N ILE A 244 3.20 -9.07 0.24
CA ILE A 244 3.80 -10.41 0.36
C ILE A 244 2.98 -11.19 1.36
N VAL A 245 2.79 -12.48 1.10
CA VAL A 245 2.18 -13.40 2.04
C VAL A 245 3.28 -14.20 2.74
N TYR A 246 3.22 -14.27 4.06
CA TYR A 246 4.10 -15.12 4.87
C TYR A 246 3.24 -16.09 5.69
N ILE A 247 3.40 -17.38 5.41
CA ILE A 247 2.71 -18.48 6.08
C ILE A 247 3.59 -18.93 7.27
N ASN A 248 3.17 -18.55 8.47
CA ASN A 248 3.90 -18.78 9.71
C ASN A 248 3.55 -20.14 10.33
N LYS A 249 4.31 -20.54 11.37
CA LYS A 249 4.14 -21.83 12.10
C LYS A 249 4.36 -23.07 11.23
N ALA A 250 5.17 -22.97 10.18
CA ALA A 250 5.53 -24.10 9.32
C ALA A 250 6.19 -25.25 10.08
N ASP A 251 6.81 -24.98 11.24
CA ASP A 251 7.42 -25.99 12.12
C ASP A 251 6.40 -26.95 12.75
N LEU A 252 5.12 -26.58 12.79
CA LEU A 252 4.04 -27.41 13.35
C LEU A 252 3.35 -28.29 12.30
N VAL A 253 3.69 -28.14 11.02
CA VAL A 253 3.03 -28.82 9.89
C VAL A 253 4.00 -29.81 9.25
N LYS A 254 3.61 -31.08 9.15
CA LYS A 254 4.48 -32.14 8.62
C LYS A 254 4.69 -32.07 7.11
N ASP A 255 3.67 -31.68 6.35
CA ASP A 255 3.70 -31.58 4.89
C ASP A 255 3.34 -30.16 4.44
N ILE A 256 4.25 -29.23 4.74
CA ILE A 256 4.07 -27.81 4.40
C ILE A 256 4.05 -27.61 2.88
N ASP A 257 4.84 -28.38 2.11
CA ASP A 257 4.95 -28.22 0.66
C ASP A 257 3.62 -28.43 -0.04
N THR A 258 2.80 -29.39 0.40
CA THR A 258 1.45 -29.60 -0.15
C THR A 258 0.52 -28.43 0.15
N VAL A 259 0.56 -27.88 1.38
CA VAL A 259 -0.23 -26.69 1.76
C VAL A 259 0.17 -25.48 0.91
N ILE A 260 1.47 -25.25 0.72
CA ILE A 260 1.99 -24.13 -0.07
C ILE A 260 1.65 -24.29 -1.55
N LYS A 261 1.76 -25.49 -2.12
CA LYS A 261 1.39 -25.74 -3.54
C LYS A 261 -0.08 -25.48 -3.80
N ALA A 262 -0.96 -25.93 -2.89
CA ALA A 262 -2.39 -25.66 -2.98
C ALA A 262 -2.68 -24.15 -2.95
N PHE A 263 -2.03 -23.42 -2.05
CA PHE A 263 -2.21 -21.97 -1.92
C PHE A 263 -1.62 -21.18 -3.11
N THR A 264 -0.38 -21.48 -3.51
CA THR A 264 0.34 -20.76 -4.57
C THR A 264 -0.37 -20.84 -5.92
N SER A 265 -1.02 -21.97 -6.21
CA SER A 265 -1.77 -22.16 -7.47
C SER A 265 -2.96 -21.21 -7.61
N SER A 266 -3.42 -20.61 -6.52
CA SER A 266 -4.64 -19.78 -6.48
C SER A 266 -4.37 -18.28 -6.43
N TYR A 267 -3.13 -17.84 -6.15
CA TYR A 267 -2.84 -16.42 -5.89
C TYR A 267 -1.55 -15.94 -6.55
N ASN A 268 -1.63 -14.80 -7.23
CA ASN A 268 -0.51 -14.19 -7.93
C ASN A 268 0.24 -13.17 -7.04
N LEU A 269 0.71 -13.62 -5.87
CA LEU A 269 1.52 -12.83 -4.94
C LEU A 269 2.77 -13.63 -4.54
N PRO A 270 3.87 -12.96 -4.16
CA PRO A 270 5.01 -13.65 -3.55
C PRO A 270 4.58 -14.30 -2.24
N ILE A 271 4.86 -15.59 -2.10
CA ILE A 271 4.51 -16.40 -0.92
C ILE A 271 5.79 -16.94 -0.31
N LEU A 272 5.98 -16.62 0.96
CA LEU A 272 7.00 -17.17 1.82
C LEU A 272 6.35 -18.03 2.90
N TYR A 273 7.11 -18.97 3.44
CA TYR A 273 6.68 -19.74 4.61
C TYR A 273 7.85 -19.95 5.55
N GLY A 274 7.53 -20.18 6.82
CA GLY A 274 8.55 -20.39 7.84
C GLY A 274 7.98 -20.39 9.24
N SER A 275 8.85 -20.11 10.20
CA SER A 275 8.49 -20.08 11.62
C SER A 275 9.13 -18.90 12.32
N ALA A 276 8.30 -18.00 12.82
CA ALA A 276 8.74 -16.94 13.72
C ALA A 276 9.32 -17.50 15.04
N MET A 277 8.96 -18.73 15.43
CA MET A 277 9.44 -19.38 16.65
C MET A 277 10.84 -19.98 16.48
N THR A 278 11.11 -20.64 15.36
CA THR A 278 12.43 -21.27 15.11
C THR A 278 13.38 -20.38 14.31
N GLY A 279 12.85 -19.39 13.57
CA GLY A 279 13.62 -18.51 12.69
C GLY A 279 13.71 -19.02 11.25
N LEU A 280 13.13 -20.18 10.95
CA LEU A 280 13.09 -20.75 9.61
C LEU A 280 12.43 -19.77 8.63
N GLY A 281 13.09 -19.50 7.49
CA GLY A 281 12.54 -18.75 6.36
C GLY A 281 12.47 -17.22 6.53
N LEU A 282 12.93 -16.68 7.67
CA LEU A 282 12.87 -15.24 7.96
C LEU A 282 13.90 -14.42 7.16
N ASP A 283 15.03 -15.02 6.81
CA ASP A 283 16.13 -14.41 6.06
C ASP A 283 15.70 -13.89 4.68
N LYS A 284 14.72 -14.56 4.06
CA LYS A 284 14.21 -14.20 2.73
C LYS A 284 13.24 -13.02 2.73
N ILE A 285 12.67 -12.65 3.87
CA ILE A 285 11.62 -11.62 3.95
C ILE A 285 12.15 -10.27 3.44
N GLY A 286 13.37 -9.89 3.83
CA GLY A 286 13.98 -8.63 3.38
C GLY A 286 14.21 -8.58 1.87
N GLU A 287 14.66 -9.69 1.27
CA GLU A 287 14.87 -9.81 -0.17
C GLU A 287 13.57 -9.69 -0.95
N VAL A 288 12.55 -10.47 -0.57
CA VAL A 288 11.27 -10.44 -1.29
C VAL A 288 10.56 -9.09 -1.09
N LEU A 289 10.69 -8.44 0.08
CA LEU A 289 10.19 -7.07 0.28
C LEU A 289 10.87 -6.07 -0.63
N PHE A 290 12.19 -6.14 -0.75
CA PHE A 290 12.97 -5.27 -1.63
C PHE A 290 12.48 -5.39 -3.08
N ASP A 291 12.33 -6.62 -3.56
CA ASP A 291 11.90 -6.90 -4.94
C ASP A 291 10.43 -6.53 -5.18
N GLN A 292 9.52 -6.90 -4.28
CA GLN A 292 8.09 -6.66 -4.41
C GLN A 292 7.72 -5.17 -4.33
N LEU A 293 8.48 -4.38 -3.56
CA LEU A 293 8.36 -2.93 -3.50
C LEU A 293 9.05 -2.23 -4.68
N GLU A 294 9.72 -3.00 -5.54
CA GLU A 294 10.51 -2.53 -6.68
C GLU A 294 11.56 -1.50 -6.26
N LEU A 295 12.26 -1.76 -5.15
CA LEU A 295 13.25 -0.84 -4.62
C LEU A 295 14.55 -0.91 -5.41
N ILE A 296 15.21 0.24 -5.50
CA ILE A 296 16.57 0.39 -6.03
C ILE A 296 17.37 1.27 -5.08
N ARG A 297 18.66 1.02 -4.99
CA ARG A 297 19.61 1.80 -4.20
C ARG A 297 20.49 2.60 -5.14
N VAL A 298 20.56 3.90 -4.89
CA VAL A 298 21.39 4.84 -5.65
C VAL A 298 22.36 5.51 -4.69
N TYR A 299 23.65 5.36 -4.93
CA TYR A 299 24.70 5.93 -4.09
C TYR A 299 25.08 7.31 -4.61
N THR A 300 25.06 8.32 -3.76
CA THR A 300 25.48 9.66 -4.16
C THR A 300 26.95 9.88 -3.86
N LYS A 301 27.60 10.73 -4.65
CA LYS A 301 28.94 11.22 -4.35
C LYS A 301 29.13 12.67 -4.75
N SER A 302 30.05 13.34 -4.07
CA SER A 302 30.54 14.66 -4.46
C SER A 302 31.75 14.52 -5.41
N PRO A 303 32.06 15.56 -6.18
CA PRO A 303 33.25 15.55 -7.03
C PRO A 303 34.52 15.24 -6.23
N ASN A 304 35.31 14.28 -6.70
CA ASN A 304 36.57 13.84 -6.09
C ASN A 304 36.45 13.19 -4.70
N THR A 305 35.25 12.78 -4.27
CA THR A 305 35.05 12.01 -3.03
C THR A 305 34.63 10.56 -3.33
N PRO A 306 34.87 9.62 -2.42
CA PRO A 306 34.24 8.31 -2.50
C PRO A 306 32.69 8.45 -2.42
N PRO A 307 31.94 7.45 -2.92
CA PRO A 307 30.49 7.38 -2.73
C PRO A 307 30.10 7.29 -1.25
N SER A 308 28.92 7.84 -0.94
CA SER A 308 28.26 7.67 0.35
C SER A 308 28.05 6.18 0.65
N GLU A 309 28.30 5.77 1.89
CA GLU A 309 27.99 4.41 2.36
C GLU A 309 26.48 4.17 2.45
N LYS A 310 25.69 5.23 2.72
CA LYS A 310 24.23 5.14 2.77
C LYS A 310 23.65 5.45 1.38
N PRO A 311 22.86 4.54 0.78
CA PRO A 311 22.18 4.80 -0.47
C PRO A 311 20.96 5.70 -0.27
N LEU A 312 20.52 6.33 -1.36
CA LEU A 312 19.16 6.80 -1.54
C LEU A 312 18.31 5.63 -2.04
N VAL A 313 17.22 5.34 -1.36
CA VAL A 313 16.29 4.28 -1.75
C VAL A 313 15.15 4.88 -2.56
N LEU A 314 15.04 4.43 -3.81
CA LEU A 314 14.04 4.87 -4.78
C LEU A 314 13.27 3.66 -5.33
N ARG A 315 12.28 3.90 -6.17
CA ARG A 315 11.55 2.84 -6.90
C ARG A 315 12.12 2.66 -8.30
N LYS A 316 12.02 1.45 -8.84
CA LYS A 316 12.42 1.12 -10.21
C LYS A 316 11.72 2.05 -11.21
N GLY A 317 12.47 2.56 -12.18
CA GLY A 317 12.01 3.58 -13.12
C GLY A 317 12.22 5.01 -12.63
N ALA A 318 12.78 5.20 -11.43
CA ALA A 318 13.22 6.52 -10.98
C ALA A 318 14.31 7.09 -11.91
N THR A 319 14.37 8.41 -11.93
CA THR A 319 15.23 9.20 -12.81
C THR A 319 16.24 10.01 -12.01
N ILE A 320 17.21 10.61 -12.70
CA ILE A 320 18.16 11.54 -12.08
C ILE A 320 17.45 12.75 -11.44
N ARG A 321 16.29 13.15 -11.96
CA ARG A 321 15.42 14.14 -11.30
C ARG A 321 15.00 13.67 -9.92
N ASP A 322 14.49 12.45 -9.79
CA ASP A 322 14.04 11.90 -8.50
C ASP A 322 15.20 11.80 -7.50
N VAL A 323 16.39 11.40 -7.98
CA VAL A 323 17.62 11.41 -7.19
C VAL A 323 17.94 12.83 -6.70
N ALA A 324 17.93 13.83 -7.58
CA ALA A 324 18.20 15.22 -7.22
C ALA A 324 17.18 15.77 -6.20
N GLU A 325 15.89 15.50 -6.40
CA GLU A 325 14.82 15.95 -5.49
C GLU A 325 14.92 15.33 -4.11
N SER A 326 15.33 14.06 -4.02
CA SER A 326 15.53 13.37 -2.75
C SER A 326 16.69 13.94 -1.91
N ILE A 327 17.66 14.59 -2.56
CA ILE A 327 18.77 15.30 -1.88
C ILE A 327 18.30 16.70 -1.49
N HIS A 328 17.92 17.52 -2.48
CA HIS A 328 17.43 18.87 -2.25
C HIS A 328 16.72 19.43 -3.49
N ARG A 329 15.58 20.11 -3.31
CA ARG A 329 14.78 20.67 -4.42
C ARG A 329 15.53 21.63 -5.34
N ASP A 330 16.57 22.31 -4.84
CA ASP A 330 17.36 23.25 -5.64
C ASP A 330 18.33 22.58 -6.61
N PHE A 331 18.66 21.30 -6.41
CA PHE A 331 19.54 20.55 -7.32
C PHE A 331 18.91 20.41 -8.70
N VAL A 332 17.58 20.27 -8.77
CA VAL A 332 16.83 20.22 -10.04
C VAL A 332 16.87 21.57 -10.75
N LYS A 333 16.67 22.68 -10.01
CA LYS A 333 16.63 24.03 -10.60
C LYS A 333 17.96 24.44 -11.22
N ASN A 334 19.05 24.10 -10.54
CA ASN A 334 20.39 24.48 -10.96
C ASN A 334 21.12 23.35 -11.72
N PHE A 335 20.43 22.28 -12.10
CA PHE A 335 21.03 21.11 -12.73
C PHE A 335 21.79 21.45 -14.03
N LEU A 336 23.02 20.94 -14.17
CA LEU A 336 23.77 20.97 -15.42
C LEU A 336 23.78 19.60 -16.10
N TYR A 337 24.30 18.60 -15.40
CA TYR A 337 24.37 17.20 -15.82
C TYR A 337 24.65 16.33 -14.59
N ALA A 338 24.41 15.03 -14.71
CA ALA A 338 24.89 14.05 -13.75
C ALA A 338 25.93 13.14 -14.43
N LYS A 339 26.88 12.63 -13.64
CA LYS A 339 27.73 11.50 -14.06
C LYS A 339 27.28 10.27 -13.31
N ILE A 340 27.22 9.13 -14.01
CA ILE A 340 26.82 7.86 -13.41
C ILE A 340 27.92 6.82 -13.58
N TRP A 341 28.11 5.99 -12.56
CA TRP A 341 28.89 4.75 -12.61
C TRP A 341 27.98 3.61 -12.18
N GLY A 342 27.65 2.71 -13.10
CA GLY A 342 26.73 1.62 -12.79
C GLY A 342 26.18 0.96 -14.05
N LYS A 343 25.05 0.26 -13.92
CA LYS A 343 24.47 -0.57 -14.98
C LYS A 343 23.58 0.21 -15.94
N SER A 344 23.06 1.37 -15.52
CA SER A 344 22.23 2.24 -16.35
C SER A 344 22.98 2.94 -17.50
N VAL A 345 24.32 2.93 -17.47
CA VAL A 345 25.18 3.63 -18.43
C VAL A 345 26.10 2.68 -19.19
N LYS A 346 26.53 3.10 -20.38
CA LYS A 346 27.38 2.29 -21.27
C LYS A 346 28.83 2.27 -20.81
N TYR A 347 29.28 3.35 -20.18
CA TYR A 347 30.64 3.46 -19.66
C TYR A 347 30.67 4.26 -18.35
N PRO A 348 31.63 3.99 -17.45
CA PRO A 348 31.70 4.66 -16.17
C PRO A 348 31.95 6.17 -16.31
N GLY A 349 31.15 6.98 -15.63
CA GLY A 349 31.22 8.45 -15.67
C GLY A 349 30.51 9.09 -16.86
N GLU A 350 29.67 8.34 -17.58
CA GLU A 350 28.82 8.87 -18.65
C GLU A 350 27.95 10.03 -18.16
N LYS A 351 27.90 11.11 -18.94
CA LYS A 351 27.12 12.30 -18.63
C LYS A 351 25.68 12.11 -19.10
N VAL A 352 24.73 12.34 -18.20
CA VAL A 352 23.31 12.17 -18.48
C VAL A 352 22.48 13.37 -18.02
N GLY A 353 21.27 13.47 -18.57
CA GLY A 353 20.27 14.47 -18.19
C GLY A 353 19.34 14.01 -17.07
N LEU A 354 18.41 14.88 -16.66
CA LEU A 354 17.45 14.63 -15.58
C LEU A 354 16.53 13.44 -15.83
N GLU A 355 16.15 13.18 -17.08
CA GLU A 355 15.18 12.14 -17.45
C GLU A 355 15.83 10.75 -17.63
N HIS A 356 17.13 10.63 -17.39
CA HIS A 356 17.81 9.34 -17.44
C HIS A 356 17.36 8.47 -16.26
N ILE A 357 16.98 7.23 -16.56
CA ILE A 357 16.49 6.24 -15.60
C ILE A 357 17.69 5.59 -14.90
N VAL A 358 17.66 5.55 -13.58
CA VAL A 358 18.72 4.93 -12.75
C VAL A 358 18.37 3.49 -12.39
N GLU A 359 19.39 2.67 -12.13
CA GLU A 359 19.30 1.27 -11.74
C GLU A 359 19.85 1.00 -10.34
N ASP A 360 19.51 -0.16 -9.74
CA ASP A 360 20.05 -0.57 -8.43
C ASP A 360 21.57 -0.71 -8.48
N GLY A 361 22.24 -0.04 -7.55
CA GLY A 361 23.69 -0.02 -7.43
C GLY A 361 24.38 1.14 -8.15
N ASP A 362 23.64 2.00 -8.85
CA ASP A 362 24.24 3.14 -9.53
C ASP A 362 24.84 4.14 -8.55
N ILE A 363 26.00 4.69 -8.92
CA ILE A 363 26.65 5.80 -8.23
C ILE A 363 26.41 7.07 -9.05
N VAL A 364 25.86 8.10 -8.44
CA VAL A 364 25.47 9.37 -9.08
C VAL A 364 26.24 10.55 -8.50
N GLU A 365 26.83 11.35 -9.38
CA GLU A 365 27.47 12.63 -9.07
C GLU A 365 26.73 13.74 -9.81
N ILE A 366 26.04 14.62 -9.07
CA ILE A 366 25.24 15.71 -9.64
C ILE A 366 26.09 16.98 -9.75
N HIS A 367 26.10 17.59 -10.93
CA HIS A 367 26.74 18.89 -11.17
C HIS A 367 25.66 19.97 -11.32
N ILE A 368 25.79 21.03 -10.53
CA ILE A 368 24.88 22.18 -10.54
C ILE A 368 25.60 23.44 -11.03
N ARG A 369 24.84 24.41 -11.55
CA ARG A 369 25.29 25.78 -11.79
C ARG A 369 25.59 26.41 -10.42
N GLY A 370 26.79 26.97 -10.31
CA GLY A 370 27.24 27.71 -9.11
C GLY A 370 26.51 29.02 -8.91
#